data_AF-A0A6J6SRU8-F1
#
_entry.id   AF-A0A6J6SRU8-F1
#
_cell.length_a   1.000
_cell.length_b   1.000
_cell.length_c   1.000
_cell.angle_alpha   90.00
_cell.angle_beta   90.00
_cell.angle_gamma   90.00
#
_symmetry.space_group_name_H-M   'P 1'
#
loop_
_entity.id
_entity.type
_entity.pdbx_description
1 polymer ?
#
loop_
_entity_poly.entity_id
_entity_poly.type
_entity_poly.pdbx_seq_one_letter_code
_entity_poly.pdbx_strand_id
1 'polypeptide(L)'
;MPGICGGMPGAPNEMIIRYGSDDPYRVKHTADWVPIKAGDRIMYDYGGGGGWGDPLDREPQAVLDDVLDEYVSVERAEIDYGVVLTGSLDDLTLEIDEDATKKIRSERQARAGS
;
A
#
# COMPACT_ATOMS: atom_id res chain seq x y z
N MET A 1 2.93 -9.73 7.43
CA MET A 1 3.79 -9.86 8.65
C MET A 1 3.58 -8.64 9.54
N PRO A 2 3.74 -8.71 10.88
CA PRO A 2 3.67 -7.51 11.71
C PRO A 2 4.82 -6.55 11.38
N GLY A 3 4.58 -5.24 11.55
CA GLY A 3 5.65 -4.24 11.49
C GLY A 3 6.44 -4.18 12.79
N ILE A 4 7.61 -3.54 12.74
CA ILE A 4 8.56 -3.47 13.85
C ILE A 4 8.92 -2.01 14.14
N CYS A 5 9.13 -1.67 15.42
CA CYS A 5 9.57 -0.33 15.85
C CYS A 5 8.66 0.82 15.37
N GLY A 6 7.33 0.63 15.37
CA GLY A 6 6.37 1.62 14.87
C GLY A 6 5.91 1.38 13.42
N GLY A 7 6.53 0.42 12.73
CA GLY A 7 6.16 0.05 11.37
C GLY A 7 4.76 -0.56 11.26
N MET A 8 4.12 -0.33 10.12
CA MET A 8 2.83 -0.91 9.79
C MET A 8 2.92 -2.39 9.39
N PRO A 9 1.88 -3.19 9.64
CA PRO A 9 1.83 -4.57 9.15
C PRO A 9 1.78 -4.62 7.62
N GLY A 10 2.47 -5.59 7.03
CA GLY A 10 2.39 -5.87 5.60
C GLY A 10 1.04 -6.47 5.22
N ALA A 11 0.57 -6.16 4.02
CA ALA A 11 -0.67 -6.71 3.48
C ALA A 11 -0.64 -8.26 3.48
N PRO A 12 -1.76 -8.93 3.81
CA PRO A 12 -1.85 -10.38 3.70
C PRO A 12 -1.92 -10.80 2.24
N ASN A 13 -1.55 -12.06 1.97
CA ASN A 13 -1.76 -12.66 0.65
C ASN A 13 -3.25 -12.90 0.42
N GLU A 14 -3.72 -12.77 -0.84
CA GLU A 14 -5.07 -13.20 -1.24
C GLU A 14 -4.99 -14.15 -2.44
N MET A 15 -5.77 -15.24 -2.40
CA MET A 15 -5.95 -16.11 -3.55
C MET A 15 -7.43 -16.23 -3.87
N ILE A 16 -7.77 -16.00 -5.14
CA ILE A 16 -9.13 -16.13 -5.65
C ILE A 16 -9.09 -17.03 -6.88
N ILE A 17 -9.79 -18.16 -6.80
CA ILE A 17 -10.04 -19.06 -7.93
C ILE A 17 -11.35 -18.64 -8.59
N ARG A 18 -11.43 -18.74 -9.92
CA ARG A 18 -12.54 -18.20 -10.73
C ARG A 18 -12.69 -16.68 -10.56
N TYR A 19 -11.55 -15.99 -10.51
CA TYR A 19 -11.49 -14.53 -10.40
C TYR A 19 -12.22 -13.85 -11.57
N GLY A 20 -13.08 -12.89 -11.24
CA GLY A 20 -13.89 -12.15 -12.21
C GLY A 20 -15.11 -12.91 -12.76
N SER A 21 -15.43 -14.09 -12.21
CA SER A 21 -16.69 -14.81 -12.52
C SER A 21 -17.82 -14.41 -11.57
N ASP A 22 -19.04 -14.88 -11.86
CA ASP A 22 -20.21 -14.74 -10.97
C ASP A 22 -20.13 -15.62 -9.71
N ASP A 23 -19.19 -16.58 -9.64
CA ASP A 23 -18.95 -17.45 -8.48
C ASP A 23 -17.45 -17.53 -8.12
N PRO A 24 -16.87 -16.45 -7.58
CA PRO A 24 -15.47 -16.43 -7.17
C PRO A 24 -15.26 -17.23 -5.88
N TYR A 25 -14.24 -18.07 -5.86
CA TYR A 25 -13.83 -18.83 -4.67
C TYR A 25 -12.61 -18.20 -4.00
N ARG A 26 -12.83 -17.49 -2.89
CA ARG A 26 -11.75 -16.92 -2.06
C ARG A 26 -11.18 -17.98 -1.13
N VAL A 27 -9.89 -18.27 -1.26
CA VAL A 27 -9.21 -19.26 -0.44
C VAL A 27 -8.87 -18.64 0.92
N LYS A 28 -9.32 -19.27 2.01
CA LYS A 28 -9.09 -18.77 3.37
C LYS A 28 -7.73 -19.18 3.95
N HIS A 29 -7.32 -20.43 3.74
CA HIS A 29 -6.08 -20.99 4.28
C HIS A 29 -5.37 -21.87 3.26
N THR A 30 -6.05 -22.94 2.84
CA THR A 30 -5.54 -23.90 1.84
C THR A 30 -6.69 -24.27 0.90
N ALA A 31 -6.37 -24.48 -0.37
CA ALA A 31 -7.29 -25.01 -1.36
C ALA A 31 -6.65 -26.24 -2.01
N ASP A 32 -7.31 -27.39 -1.88
CA ASP A 32 -6.85 -28.66 -2.42
C ASP A 32 -7.92 -29.21 -3.38
N TRP A 33 -7.47 -29.72 -4.53
CA TRP A 33 -8.32 -30.40 -5.52
C TRP A 33 -9.55 -29.61 -5.98
N VAL A 34 -9.48 -28.27 -6.02
CA VAL A 34 -10.57 -27.43 -6.52
C VAL A 34 -10.71 -27.65 -8.03
N PRO A 35 -11.88 -28.06 -8.55
CA PRO A 35 -12.09 -28.21 -9.99
C PRO A 35 -12.00 -26.85 -10.70
N ILE A 36 -11.21 -26.81 -11.78
CA ILE A 36 -11.01 -25.63 -12.62
C ILE A 36 -11.42 -25.98 -14.04
N LYS A 37 -12.20 -25.10 -14.67
CA LYS A 37 -12.65 -25.27 -16.06
C LYS A 37 -11.80 -24.42 -17.00
N ALA A 38 -11.81 -24.77 -18.28
CA ALA A 38 -11.19 -23.92 -19.30
C ALA A 38 -11.81 -22.51 -19.25
N GLY A 39 -10.96 -21.49 -19.16
CA GLY A 39 -11.37 -20.08 -19.06
C GLY A 39 -11.43 -19.53 -17.63
N ASP A 40 -11.41 -20.37 -16.60
CA ASP A 40 -11.30 -19.89 -15.21
C ASP A 40 -9.94 -19.20 -14.99
N ARG A 41 -9.95 -18.16 -14.15
CA ARG A 41 -8.75 -17.39 -13.79
C ARG A 41 -8.43 -17.58 -12.32
N ILE A 42 -7.14 -17.73 -12.01
CA ILE A 42 -6.63 -17.65 -10.64
C ILE A 42 -5.94 -16.31 -10.49
N MET A 43 -6.36 -15.54 -9.50
CA MET A 43 -5.62 -14.37 -9.03
C MET A 43 -4.90 -14.77 -7.75
N TYR A 44 -3.61 -14.43 -7.68
CA TYR A 44 -2.82 -14.50 -6.47
C TYR A 44 -2.19 -13.14 -6.22
N ASP A 45 -2.61 -12.51 -5.13
CA ASP A 45 -2.01 -11.30 -4.61
C ASP A 45 -1.00 -11.69 -3.53
N TYR A 46 0.28 -11.41 -3.79
CA TYR A 46 1.35 -11.75 -2.87
C TYR A 46 1.41 -10.68 -1.78
N GLY A 47 1.28 -11.10 -0.53
CA GLY A 47 1.41 -10.20 0.60
C GLY A 47 2.83 -9.67 0.76
N GLY A 48 2.92 -8.51 1.41
CA GLY A 48 4.16 -7.81 1.67
C GLY A 48 4.78 -8.11 3.04
N GLY A 49 6.04 -7.69 3.20
CA GLY A 49 6.70 -7.61 4.50
C GLY A 49 6.08 -6.53 5.39
N GLY A 50 6.27 -6.64 6.71
CA GLY A 50 5.95 -5.54 7.62
C GLY A 50 7.00 -4.44 7.54
N GLY A 51 6.58 -3.19 7.76
CA GLY A 51 7.47 -2.03 7.75
C GLY A 51 8.35 -1.94 9.01
N TRP A 52 9.33 -1.04 8.96
CA TRP A 52 10.21 -0.69 10.06
C TRP A 52 10.16 0.82 10.34
N GLY A 53 10.03 1.21 11.61
CA GLY A 53 9.98 2.63 12.00
C GLY A 53 8.60 3.26 11.79
N ASP A 54 8.39 4.45 12.35
CA ASP A 54 7.18 5.24 12.07
C ASP A 54 7.19 5.68 10.59
N PRO A 55 6.13 5.41 9.80
CA PRO A 55 6.02 5.91 8.43
C PRO A 55 6.18 7.43 8.29
N LEU A 56 5.80 8.21 9.30
CA LEU A 56 5.93 9.67 9.28
C LEU A 56 7.39 10.16 9.37
N ASP A 57 8.31 9.28 9.76
CA ASP A 57 9.75 9.56 9.80
C ASP A 57 10.46 9.27 8.46
N ARG A 58 9.77 8.66 7.48
CA ARG A 58 10.36 8.41 6.15
C ARG A 58 10.60 9.73 5.42
N GLU A 59 11.78 9.87 4.82
CA GLU A 59 12.11 11.08 4.04
C GLU A 59 11.09 11.32 2.90
N PRO A 60 10.50 12.52 2.77
CA PRO A 60 9.50 12.79 1.74
C PRO A 60 9.96 12.49 0.31
N GLN A 61 11.24 12.76 0.01
CA GLN A 61 11.80 12.43 -1.30
C GLN A 61 11.82 10.92 -1.57
N ALA A 62 12.17 10.11 -0.56
CA ALA A 62 12.14 8.65 -0.71
C ALA A 62 10.71 8.13 -0.94
N VAL A 63 9.68 8.80 -0.39
CA VAL A 63 8.28 8.45 -0.66
C VAL A 63 7.87 8.85 -2.08
N LEU A 64 8.31 10.01 -2.58
CA LEU A 64 8.08 10.36 -3.99
C LEU A 64 8.76 9.35 -4.92
N ASP A 65 10.00 8.96 -4.62
CA ASP A 65 10.72 7.94 -5.39
C ASP A 65 9.95 6.59 -5.35
N ASP A 66 9.44 6.17 -4.19
CA ASP A 66 8.60 4.97 -4.08
C ASP A 66 7.31 5.06 -4.92
N VAL A 67 6.76 6.26 -5.11
CA VAL A 67 5.58 6.49 -5.97
C VAL A 67 5.94 6.38 -7.44
N LEU A 68 7.08 6.97 -7.82
CA LEU A 68 7.58 6.89 -9.19
C LEU A 68 8.01 5.46 -9.58
N ASP A 69 8.47 4.68 -8.60
CA ASP A 69 8.81 3.26 -8.74
C ASP A 69 7.60 2.30 -8.61
N GLU A 70 6.37 2.84 -8.52
CA GLU A 70 5.11 2.10 -8.41
C GLU A 70 4.98 1.23 -7.15
N TYR A 71 5.83 1.41 -6.14
CA TYR A 71 5.72 0.72 -4.86
C TYR A 71 4.64 1.30 -3.96
N VAL A 72 4.39 2.61 -4.09
CA VAL A 72 3.40 3.36 -3.32
C VAL A 72 2.49 4.10 -4.28
N SER A 73 1.17 4.11 -4.05
CA SER A 73 0.30 4.96 -4.85
C SER A 73 0.36 6.42 -4.38
N VAL A 74 0.03 7.36 -5.26
CA VAL A 74 -0.07 8.80 -4.91
C VAL A 74 -0.97 9.01 -3.67
N GLU A 75 -2.09 8.30 -3.60
CA GLU A 75 -3.00 8.34 -2.46
C GLU A 75 -2.34 7.81 -1.17
N ARG A 76 -1.60 6.71 -1.27
CA ARG A 76 -0.92 6.11 -0.11
C ARG A 76 0.26 6.95 0.39
N ALA A 77 0.90 7.76 -0.45
CA ALA A 77 1.92 8.71 0.00
C ALA A 77 1.39 9.61 1.12
N GLU A 78 0.17 10.15 0.96
CA GLU A 78 -0.46 11.00 1.99
C GLU A 78 -1.02 10.16 3.15
N ILE A 79 -1.77 9.09 2.85
CA ILE A 79 -2.45 8.32 3.89
C ILE A 79 -1.44 7.67 4.82
N ASP A 80 -0.43 6.99 4.29
CA ASP A 80 0.47 6.16 5.07
C ASP A 80 1.68 6.95 5.56
N TYR A 81 2.25 7.84 4.73
CA TYR A 81 3.50 8.55 5.05
C TYR A 81 3.31 10.04 5.36
N GLY A 82 2.10 10.58 5.19
CA GLY A 82 1.82 12.01 5.39
C GLY A 82 2.51 12.92 4.38
N VAL A 83 2.93 12.38 3.23
CA VAL A 83 3.58 13.13 2.14
C VAL A 83 2.53 13.54 1.13
N VAL A 84 2.38 14.84 0.93
CA VAL A 84 1.42 15.40 -0.01
C VAL A 84 2.14 15.64 -1.33
N LEU A 85 1.60 15.05 -2.40
CA LEU A 85 2.09 15.24 -3.76
C LEU A 85 1.13 16.11 -4.55
N THR A 86 1.70 16.97 -5.38
CA THR A 86 0.98 17.83 -6.34
C THR A 86 1.40 17.46 -7.75
N GLY A 87 0.68 17.95 -8.76
CA GLY A 87 0.92 17.59 -10.16
C GLY A 87 0.21 16.31 -10.56
N SER A 88 0.76 15.62 -11.56
CA SER A 88 0.15 14.46 -12.21
C SER A 88 1.19 13.37 -12.46
N LEU A 89 0.87 12.13 -12.08
CA LEU A 89 1.69 10.96 -12.36
C LEU A 89 1.76 10.70 -13.87
N ASP A 90 0.61 10.81 -14.57
CA ASP A 90 0.53 10.60 -16.02
C ASP A 90 1.35 11.61 -16.81
N ASP A 91 1.41 12.85 -16.34
CA ASP A 91 2.19 13.92 -16.97
C ASP A 91 3.64 13.98 -16.46
N LEU A 92 4.04 13.10 -15.53
CA LEU A 92 5.35 13.08 -14.88
C LEU A 92 5.74 14.42 -14.25
N THR A 93 4.77 15.06 -13.58
CA THR A 93 4.92 16.38 -12.93
C THR A 93 4.77 16.30 -11.41
N LEU A 94 4.87 15.11 -10.84
CA LEU A 94 4.71 14.94 -9.39
C LEU A 94 5.80 15.69 -8.63
N GLU A 95 5.37 16.52 -7.70
CA GLU A 95 6.24 17.28 -6.79
C GLU A 95 5.71 17.24 -5.37
N ILE A 96 6.62 17.30 -4.40
CA ILE A 96 6.29 17.31 -2.98
C ILE A 96 5.77 18.69 -2.59
N ASP A 97 4.57 18.76 -2.02
CA ASP A 97 4.11 19.94 -1.30
C ASP A 97 4.73 19.91 0.11
N GLU A 98 5.85 20.61 0.28
CA GLU A 98 6.59 20.65 1.54
C GLU A 98 5.75 21.20 2.70
N ASP A 99 4.95 22.23 2.46
CA ASP A 99 4.20 22.91 3.50
C ASP A 99 3.02 22.06 3.96
N ALA A 100 2.28 21.46 3.02
CA ALA A 100 1.21 20.54 3.34
C ALA A 100 1.74 19.27 4.03
N THR A 101 2.88 18.73 3.56
CA THR A 101 3.55 17.58 4.19
C THR A 101 3.95 17.88 5.63
N LYS A 102 4.63 19.01 5.89
CA LYS A 102 5.03 19.44 7.24
C LYS A 102 3.81 19.60 8.14
N LYS A 103 2.74 20.21 7.64
CA LYS A 103 1.49 20.41 8.38
C LYS A 103 0.84 19.08 8.76
N ILE A 104 0.61 18.18 7.80
CA ILE A 104 -0.04 16.88 8.05
C ILE A 104 0.77 16.06 9.06
N ARG A 105 2.09 15.98 8.87
CA ARG A 105 2.97 15.23 9.79
C ARG A 105 2.95 15.81 11.20
N SER A 106 3.05 17.14 11.34
CA SER A 106 2.98 17.80 12.65
C SER A 106 1.64 17.54 13.35
N GLU A 107 0.51 17.63 12.63
CA GLU A 107 -0.82 17.36 13.19
C GLU A 107 -1.02 15.89 13.58
N ARG A 108 -0.44 14.95 12.85
CA ARG A 108 -0.53 13.52 13.16
C ARG A 108 0.37 13.14 14.35
N GLN A 109 1.59 13.65 14.40
CA GLN A 109 2.50 13.48 15.54
C GLN A 109 1.90 14.04 16.83
N ALA A 110 1.28 15.22 16.78
CA ALA A 110 0.58 15.81 17.93
C ALA A 110 -0.60 14.95 18.42
N ARG A 111 -1.30 14.27 17.51
CA ARG A 111 -2.39 13.33 17.84
C ARG A 111 -1.89 12.01 18.42
N ALA A 112 -0.73 11.53 17.98
CA ALA A 112 -0.13 10.28 18.46
C ALA A 112 0.52 10.41 19.86
N GLY A 113 0.91 11.63 20.25
CA GLY A 113 1.48 11.92 21.57
C GLY A 113 0.46 12.31 22.66
N SER A 114 -0.84 12.31 22.35
CA SER A 114 -1.95 12.59 23.27
C SER A 114 -2.59 11.31 23.79
#